data_AF-A0A6C0ADX6-F1
#
_entry.id   AF-A0A6C0ADX6-F1
#
_cell.length_a   1.000
_cell.length_b   1.000
_cell.length_c   1.000
_cell.angle_alpha   90.00
_cell.angle_beta   90.00
_cell.angle_gamma   90.00
#
_symmetry.space_group_name_H-M   'P 1'
#
loop_
_entity.id
_entity.type
_entity.pdbx_description
1 polymer ?
#
loop_
_entity_poly.entity_id
_entity_poly.type
_entity_poly.pdbx_seq_one_letter_code
_entity_poly.pdbx_strand_id
1 'polypeptide(L)'
;MLPILIVKNEQENIRQTLMPFILENVKDFFILDTGSTDNTVNTIKNIYQEFNLNGIVLQEEFIDFSSSRNRCIELAKEHFKSDYILFLDAEWYIHNLKGLLEFCEKQLTSSKEFFFIKILTNKIKNYNLRLFKTSANAKFENIVHENIIAPKKLKDFVPEDIYFYWNPTEKGTDKSKERWKLDIKKLNEKKEKTRTDIFNLARTYFLIEEYTLAKYTLKDRISLKKIHGEEEVYYSYYLLAKISKDNHEKIEYYLNAFNQLPTRAEPLFQISLLLEDLNTKYAFLKKTISLKEPKSLFVNFNIYNHVYNLIIDTCYQLKKYDECNYYYQKGLELKIKTINLIDKNKFLDISKNIQEKNTDIITIAILAKNKEIFLPNFLKCLESQTWPKEKTNLYIRSNNNTDGTIKILKDWVLLNKHRYNEIFEDYSDVSEKVEEYQEHEWNKIRFKVLGKIRNDSIKWSLQKNSHYFVLDCDNFIFPETISEMYKSNCPIVAPFLKCDSKNKEYSNYSNYHACINNNGYYKKCLLYYFIFNSVIQGLIDVPVVHCGYFIRKEYLNLINYDDLSERYEYVIFSDVCRKEGIKQYLDNRKIYGYISFARNREEFENEEWFEKINCI
;
A
#
# COMPACT_ATOMS: atom_id res chain seq x y z
N MET A 1 15.88 22.15 9.47
CA MET A 1 14.42 22.03 9.66
C MET A 1 14.15 21.39 11.00
N LEU A 2 13.19 21.89 11.78
CA LEU A 2 12.79 21.38 13.09
C LEU A 2 11.39 20.71 13.00
N PRO A 3 11.30 19.38 13.14
CA PRO A 3 10.03 18.69 13.31
C PRO A 3 9.44 18.98 14.69
N ILE A 4 8.17 19.36 14.75
CA ILE A 4 7.44 19.60 16.00
C ILE A 4 6.09 18.88 16.02
N LEU A 5 5.67 18.45 17.21
CA LEU A 5 4.43 17.69 17.42
C LEU A 5 3.71 18.13 18.71
N ILE A 6 2.38 17.99 18.70
CA ILE A 6 1.61 17.81 19.94
C ILE A 6 1.21 16.34 20.05
N VAL A 7 1.31 15.74 21.23
CA VAL A 7 1.02 14.31 21.44
C VAL A 7 0.15 14.08 22.68
N LYS A 8 -0.70 13.04 22.61
CA LYS A 8 -1.43 12.51 23.76
C LYS A 8 -1.72 11.03 23.57
N ASN A 9 -1.14 10.18 24.40
CA ASN A 9 -1.31 8.73 24.38
C ASN A 9 -0.92 8.10 23.03
N GLU A 10 0.31 8.33 22.61
CA GLU A 10 0.90 7.94 21.32
C GLU A 10 2.11 6.98 21.46
N GLN A 11 2.22 6.27 22.59
CA GLN A 11 3.36 5.37 22.87
C GLN A 11 3.61 4.32 21.78
N GLU A 12 2.56 3.88 21.08
CA GLU A 12 2.61 2.86 20.04
C GLU A 12 3.12 3.41 18.69
N ASN A 13 2.87 4.69 18.43
CA ASN A 13 3.05 5.31 17.11
C ASN A 13 4.25 6.26 17.04
N ILE A 14 4.63 6.86 18.17
CA ILE A 14 5.59 7.98 18.18
C ILE A 14 6.96 7.57 17.66
N ARG A 15 7.44 6.36 18.00
CA ARG A 15 8.71 5.85 17.46
C ARG A 15 8.70 5.82 15.93
N GLN A 16 7.65 5.25 15.35
CA GLN A 16 7.55 5.11 13.90
C GLN A 16 7.42 6.47 13.21
N THR A 17 6.76 7.44 13.85
CA THR A 17 6.64 8.81 13.36
C THR A 17 8.00 9.51 13.29
N LEU A 18 8.86 9.31 14.29
CA LEU A 18 10.18 9.96 14.37
C LEU A 18 11.28 9.25 13.55
N MET A 19 11.18 7.93 13.37
CA MET A 19 12.24 7.13 12.71
C MET A 19 12.70 7.67 11.34
N PRO A 20 11.82 8.04 10.40
CA PRO A 20 12.27 8.57 9.10
C PRO A 20 13.19 9.80 9.24
N PHE A 21 12.90 10.67 10.20
CA PHE A 21 13.69 11.86 10.49
C PHE A 21 15.07 11.51 11.05
N ILE A 22 15.11 10.56 11.97
CA ILE A 22 16.34 10.08 12.61
C ILE A 22 17.26 9.42 11.58
N LEU A 23 16.71 8.62 10.67
CA LEU A 23 17.45 7.95 9.60
C LEU A 23 18.06 8.94 8.59
N GLU A 24 17.43 10.08 8.36
CA GLU A 24 17.95 11.18 7.53
C GLU A 24 18.75 12.22 8.36
N ASN A 25 19.28 11.82 9.52
CA ASN A 25 20.14 12.63 10.39
C ASN A 25 19.52 13.92 10.94
N VAL A 26 18.19 14.03 11.00
CA VAL A 26 17.55 15.10 11.77
C VAL A 26 17.75 14.81 13.26
N LYS A 27 18.41 15.73 13.97
CA LYS A 27 18.79 15.57 15.39
C LYS A 27 17.93 16.38 16.35
N ASP A 28 17.37 17.49 15.89
CA ASP A 28 16.57 18.39 16.72
C ASP A 28 15.09 18.04 16.63
N PHE A 29 14.42 17.91 17.78
CA PHE A 29 12.98 17.66 17.86
C PHE A 29 12.36 18.44 19.02
N PHE A 30 11.16 18.97 18.83
CA PHE A 30 10.37 19.54 19.92
C PHE A 30 8.98 18.89 19.98
N ILE A 31 8.64 18.31 21.12
CA ILE A 31 7.35 17.66 21.33
C ILE A 31 6.66 18.24 22.56
N LEU A 32 5.42 18.67 22.39
CA LEU A 32 4.54 19.09 23.48
C LEU A 32 3.53 17.98 23.78
N ASP A 33 3.71 17.31 24.90
CA ASP A 33 2.74 16.39 25.45
C ASP A 33 1.58 17.16 26.10
N THR A 34 0.35 16.86 25.69
CA THR A 34 -0.85 17.56 26.17
C THR A 34 -1.63 16.74 27.20
N GLY A 35 -0.90 16.02 28.07
CA GLY A 35 -1.47 15.23 29.15
C GLY A 35 -1.66 13.74 28.81
N SER A 36 -0.62 13.09 28.29
CA SER A 36 -0.58 11.63 28.19
C SER A 36 -0.66 10.98 29.57
N THR A 37 -1.43 9.89 29.62
CA THR A 37 -1.61 9.02 30.78
C THR A 37 -0.94 7.66 30.59
N ASP A 38 -0.46 7.37 29.38
CA ASP A 38 0.32 6.17 29.06
C ASP A 38 1.84 6.46 29.08
N ASN A 39 2.66 5.54 28.55
CA ASN A 39 4.11 5.66 28.57
C ASN A 39 4.69 6.53 27.43
N THR A 40 3.89 7.42 26.81
CA THR A 40 4.31 8.25 25.66
C THR A 40 5.55 9.09 25.98
N VAL A 41 5.54 9.84 27.08
CA VAL A 41 6.63 10.75 27.45
C VAL A 41 7.95 9.99 27.67
N ASN A 42 7.89 8.86 28.40
CA ASN A 42 9.08 8.03 28.62
C ASN A 42 9.57 7.39 27.32
N THR A 43 8.66 6.95 26.45
CA THR A 43 9.01 6.41 25.14
C THR A 43 9.76 7.44 24.30
N ILE A 44 9.32 8.69 24.29
CA ILE A 44 10.00 9.80 23.60
C ILE A 44 11.41 10.03 24.19
N LYS A 45 11.52 10.13 25.53
CA LYS A 45 12.81 10.30 26.21
C LYS A 45 13.78 9.17 25.90
N ASN A 46 13.31 7.93 25.88
CA ASN A 46 14.12 6.76 25.54
C ASN A 46 14.61 6.82 24.10
N ILE A 47 13.78 7.24 23.14
CA ILE A 47 14.19 7.43 21.74
C ILE A 47 15.29 8.50 21.64
N TYR A 48 15.13 9.63 22.35
CA TYR A 48 16.13 10.70 22.34
C TYR A 48 17.47 10.22 22.88
N GLN A 49 17.48 9.42 23.96
CA GLN A 49 18.69 8.83 24.52
C GLN A 49 19.31 7.78 23.59
N GLU A 50 18.50 6.84 23.08
CA GLU A 50 18.94 5.73 22.21
C GLU A 50 19.64 6.23 20.94
N PHE A 51 19.13 7.28 20.32
CA PHE A 51 19.67 7.82 19.07
C PHE A 51 20.52 9.09 19.25
N ASN A 52 20.82 9.45 20.50
CA ASN A 52 21.56 10.65 20.88
C ASN A 52 21.03 11.92 20.16
N LEU A 53 19.74 12.17 20.33
CA LEU A 53 19.02 13.28 19.69
C LEU A 53 18.99 14.49 20.63
N ASN A 54 19.09 15.67 20.04
CA ASN A 54 18.87 16.94 20.74
C ASN A 54 17.36 17.23 20.77
N GLY A 55 16.62 16.41 21.51
CA GLY A 55 15.17 16.48 21.58
C GLY A 55 14.68 17.06 22.91
N ILE A 56 13.63 17.89 22.86
CA ILE A 56 12.89 18.34 24.05
C ILE A 56 11.48 17.76 24.02
N VAL A 57 11.04 17.27 25.18
CA VAL A 57 9.64 16.92 25.44
C VAL A 57 9.16 17.64 26.69
N LEU A 58 8.16 18.49 26.53
CA LEU A 58 7.50 19.21 27.63
C LEU A 58 6.07 18.70 27.79
N GLN A 59 5.51 18.85 28.99
CA GLN A 59 4.14 18.47 29.27
C GLN A 59 3.37 19.68 29.79
N GLU A 60 2.27 20.02 29.12
CA GLU A 60 1.32 21.07 29.53
C GLU A 60 -0.12 20.54 29.46
N GLU A 61 -1.06 21.23 30.11
CA GLU A 61 -2.48 20.87 30.03
C GLU A 61 -3.05 21.14 28.63
N PHE A 62 -3.90 20.22 28.13
CA PHE A 62 -4.61 20.45 26.89
C PHE A 62 -5.73 21.48 27.06
N ILE A 63 -5.59 22.63 26.40
CA ILE A 63 -6.64 23.66 26.37
C ILE A 63 -7.60 23.39 25.20
N ASP A 64 -7.08 23.54 23.98
CA ASP A 64 -7.70 23.17 22.72
C ASP A 64 -6.61 22.98 21.66
N PHE A 65 -6.95 22.48 20.47
CA PHE A 65 -5.96 22.22 19.43
C PHE A 65 -5.27 23.49 18.92
N SER A 66 -6.00 24.59 18.73
CA SER A 66 -5.44 25.85 18.24
C SER A 66 -4.45 26.43 19.23
N SER A 67 -4.87 26.58 20.49
CA SER A 67 -4.06 27.10 21.59
C SER A 67 -2.83 26.23 21.84
N SER A 68 -3.00 24.90 21.92
CA SER A 68 -1.87 23.98 22.20
C SER A 68 -0.87 23.92 21.04
N ARG A 69 -1.33 24.00 19.77
CA ARG A 69 -0.42 24.05 18.60
C ARG A 69 0.37 25.34 18.54
N ASN A 70 -0.28 26.48 18.82
CA ASN A 70 0.40 27.77 18.88
C ASN A 70 1.43 27.78 20.03
N ARG A 71 1.06 27.24 21.19
CA ARG A 71 1.96 27.10 22.34
C ARG A 71 3.17 26.22 22.03
N CYS A 72 2.97 25.11 21.29
CA CYS A 72 4.06 24.26 20.81
C CYS A 72 5.02 25.02 19.89
N ILE A 73 4.52 25.87 18.98
CA ILE A 73 5.36 26.71 18.10
C ILE A 73 6.19 27.71 18.92
N GLU A 74 5.57 28.39 19.89
CA GLU A 74 6.24 29.37 20.75
C GLU A 74 7.41 28.72 21.51
N LEU A 75 7.14 27.64 22.24
CA LEU A 75 8.15 26.92 23.00
C LEU A 75 9.26 26.35 22.11
N ALA A 76 8.91 25.79 20.94
CA ALA A 76 9.91 25.30 20.00
C ALA A 76 10.89 26.41 19.55
N LYS A 77 10.39 27.63 19.31
CA LYS A 77 11.21 28.79 18.93
C LYS A 77 12.07 29.32 20.07
N GLU A 78 11.64 29.19 21.31
CA GLU A 78 12.43 29.56 22.49
C GLU A 78 13.64 28.63 22.69
N HIS A 79 13.48 27.35 22.36
CA HIS A 79 14.51 26.33 22.62
C HIS A 79 15.42 26.02 21.43
N PHE A 80 14.95 26.19 20.19
CA PHE A 80 15.68 25.78 19.00
C PHE A 80 15.84 26.91 17.98
N LYS A 81 17.02 26.96 17.37
CA LYS A 81 17.27 27.77 16.16
C LYS A 81 17.11 26.87 14.94
N SER A 82 16.23 27.25 14.03
CA SER A 82 16.03 26.53 12.76
C SER A 82 15.47 27.48 11.70
N ASP A 83 15.71 27.20 10.41
CA ASP A 83 15.14 28.01 9.32
C ASP A 83 13.68 27.68 9.03
N TYR A 84 13.30 26.43 9.28
CA TYR A 84 11.99 25.87 8.98
C TYR A 84 11.46 25.05 10.13
N ILE A 85 10.17 25.20 10.41
CA ILE A 85 9.39 24.33 11.28
C ILE A 85 8.49 23.44 10.41
N LEU A 86 8.49 22.15 10.72
CA LEU A 86 7.58 21.17 10.16
C LEU A 86 6.66 20.68 11.28
N PHE A 87 5.39 21.11 11.25
CA PHE A 87 4.39 20.68 12.21
C PHE A 87 3.77 19.36 11.76
N LEU A 88 3.88 18.30 12.58
CA LEU A 88 3.39 16.96 12.26
C LEU A 88 2.30 16.54 13.25
N ASP A 89 1.42 15.65 12.81
CA ASP A 89 0.59 14.87 13.72
C ASP A 89 1.27 13.52 13.99
N ALA A 90 1.02 12.95 15.16
CA ALA A 90 1.36 11.55 15.41
C ALA A 90 0.65 10.66 14.37
N GLU A 91 1.29 9.58 13.93
CA GLU A 91 0.81 8.67 12.86
C GLU A 91 0.95 9.21 11.41
N TRP A 92 1.66 10.32 11.20
CA TRP A 92 2.00 10.78 9.84
C TRP A 92 3.39 10.29 9.44
N TYR A 93 3.44 9.46 8.40
CA TYR A 93 4.69 8.84 7.91
C TYR A 93 5.13 9.49 6.62
N ILE A 94 6.29 10.14 6.62
CA ILE A 94 6.79 10.87 5.44
C ILE A 94 7.35 9.94 4.35
N HIS A 95 7.02 10.25 3.11
CA HIS A 95 7.67 9.76 1.90
C HIS A 95 8.56 10.86 1.32
N ASN A 96 9.77 10.48 0.89
CA ASN A 96 10.83 11.36 0.41
C ASN A 96 11.24 12.51 1.37
N LEU A 97 11.64 12.17 2.59
CA LEU A 97 12.16 13.17 3.54
C LEU A 97 13.43 13.86 3.03
N LYS A 98 14.34 13.13 2.39
CA LYS A 98 15.55 13.72 1.81
C LYS A 98 15.21 14.84 0.82
N GLY A 99 14.24 14.61 -0.08
CA GLY A 99 13.74 15.62 -1.00
C GLY A 99 13.13 16.83 -0.27
N LEU A 100 12.47 16.63 0.87
CA LEU A 100 11.96 17.74 1.70
C LEU A 100 13.10 18.59 2.29
N LEU A 101 14.18 17.95 2.76
CA LEU A 101 15.35 18.66 3.28
C LEU A 101 16.02 19.48 2.18
N GLU A 102 16.29 18.88 1.01
CA GLU A 102 16.83 19.56 -0.16
C GLU A 102 15.92 20.71 -0.63
N PHE A 103 14.60 20.52 -0.56
CA PHE A 103 13.64 21.56 -0.88
C PHE A 103 13.77 22.75 0.10
N CYS A 104 13.86 22.49 1.41
CA CYS A 104 14.03 23.54 2.41
C CYS A 104 15.30 24.36 2.15
N GLU A 105 16.43 23.71 1.87
CA GLU A 105 17.69 24.37 1.54
C GLU A 105 17.56 25.30 0.32
N LYS A 106 16.93 24.81 -0.75
CA LYS A 106 16.69 25.60 -1.97
C LYS A 106 15.75 26.80 -1.75
N GLN A 107 14.89 26.74 -0.73
CA GLN A 107 13.89 27.78 -0.45
C GLN A 107 14.32 28.80 0.62
N LEU A 108 15.53 28.68 1.19
CA LEU A 108 16.03 29.60 2.22
C LEU A 108 15.90 31.08 1.82
N THR A 109 16.24 31.42 0.58
CA THR A 109 16.18 32.80 0.04
C THR A 109 14.84 33.15 -0.61
N SER A 110 13.90 32.21 -0.70
CA SER A 110 12.59 32.41 -1.32
C SER A 110 11.74 33.41 -0.54
N SER A 111 10.92 34.20 -1.24
CA SER A 111 9.90 35.04 -0.60
C SER A 111 8.69 34.23 -0.11
N LYS A 112 8.65 32.92 -0.39
CA LYS A 112 7.62 32.00 0.09
C LYS A 112 7.95 31.57 1.52
N GLU A 113 6.96 31.62 2.38
CA GLU A 113 7.11 31.37 3.81
C GLU A 113 6.35 30.13 4.27
N PHE A 114 5.29 29.74 3.57
CA PHE A 114 4.40 28.65 3.96
C PHE A 114 4.23 27.66 2.82
N PHE A 115 4.34 26.37 3.14
CA PHE A 115 4.34 25.30 2.15
C PHE A 115 3.29 24.25 2.48
N PHE A 116 2.40 24.01 1.51
CA PHE A 116 1.44 22.93 1.57
C PHE A 116 2.15 21.59 1.34
N ILE A 117 1.89 20.63 2.22
CA ILE A 117 2.32 19.24 2.06
C ILE A 117 1.10 18.35 1.89
N LYS A 118 1.23 17.40 0.97
CA LYS A 118 0.20 16.41 0.66
C LYS A 118 0.13 15.35 1.77
N ILE A 119 -1.08 15.07 2.25
CA ILE A 119 -1.40 13.94 3.13
C ILE A 119 -2.30 12.97 2.38
N LEU A 120 -1.86 11.73 2.29
CA LEU A 120 -2.54 10.64 1.59
C LEU A 120 -3.12 9.64 2.57
N THR A 121 -4.36 9.24 2.29
CA THR A 121 -4.99 8.03 2.83
C THR A 121 -5.39 7.13 1.66
N ASN A 122 -5.89 5.94 1.93
CA ASN A 122 -6.41 5.02 0.89
C ASN A 122 -7.56 5.61 0.05
N LYS A 123 -8.21 6.68 0.52
CA LYS A 123 -9.43 7.21 -0.09
C LYS A 123 -9.36 8.70 -0.45
N ILE A 124 -8.55 9.47 0.24
CA ILE A 124 -8.58 10.94 0.19
C ILE A 124 -7.16 11.49 0.13
N LYS A 125 -7.01 12.53 -0.69
CA LYS A 125 -5.80 13.36 -0.79
C LYS A 125 -6.13 14.78 -0.32
N ASN A 126 -5.38 15.26 0.67
CA ASN A 126 -5.52 16.61 1.21
C ASN A 126 -4.17 17.33 1.20
N TYR A 127 -4.19 18.66 1.08
CA TYR A 127 -3.00 19.50 1.20
C TYR A 127 -3.11 20.33 2.47
N ASN A 128 -2.15 20.19 3.38
CA ASN A 128 -2.13 20.90 4.66
C ASN A 128 -0.94 21.85 4.72
N LEU A 129 -1.17 23.07 5.22
CA LEU A 129 -0.11 24.04 5.47
C LEU A 129 0.61 23.65 6.76
N ARG A 130 1.75 22.97 6.64
CA ARG A 130 2.44 22.30 7.75
C ARG A 130 3.95 22.52 7.77
N LEU A 131 4.54 22.99 6.68
CA LEU A 131 5.92 23.45 6.64
C LEU A 131 5.93 24.97 6.50
N PHE A 132 6.69 25.67 7.34
CA PHE A 132 6.81 27.11 7.27
C PHE A 132 8.16 27.59 7.78
N LYS A 133 8.60 28.76 7.30
CA LYS A 133 9.82 29.41 7.80
C LYS A 133 9.64 29.76 9.27
N THR A 134 10.66 29.54 10.08
CA THR A 134 10.62 29.84 11.53
C THR A 134 10.38 31.33 11.79
N SER A 135 10.87 32.20 10.91
CA SER A 135 10.61 33.65 10.94
C SER A 135 9.17 34.04 10.60
N ALA A 136 8.38 33.13 10.03
CA ALA A 136 7.01 33.42 9.65
C ALA A 136 6.09 33.50 10.88
N ASN A 137 5.08 34.36 10.80
CA ASN A 137 4.04 34.50 11.82
C ASN A 137 2.97 33.40 11.67
N ALA A 138 3.39 32.14 11.79
CA ALA A 138 2.51 30.99 11.70
C ALA A 138 1.62 30.91 12.94
N LYS A 139 0.30 30.99 12.74
CA LYS A 139 -0.71 30.86 13.79
C LYS A 139 -1.84 29.96 13.34
N PHE A 140 -2.14 28.93 14.13
CA PHE A 140 -3.34 28.13 13.99
C PHE A 140 -4.54 28.93 14.49
N GLU A 141 -5.59 28.95 13.69
CA GLU A 141 -6.87 29.59 13.99
C GLU A 141 -8.04 28.64 13.70
N ASN A 142 -9.23 28.99 14.18
CA ASN A 142 -10.49 28.22 14.21
C ASN A 142 -10.67 27.32 15.43
N ILE A 143 -11.93 27.18 15.87
CA ILE A 143 -12.29 26.44 17.09
C ILE A 143 -12.24 24.92 16.90
N VAL A 144 -12.43 24.47 15.66
CA VAL A 144 -12.29 23.09 15.20
C VAL A 144 -11.64 23.09 13.82
N HIS A 145 -10.91 22.02 13.50
CA HIS A 145 -10.17 21.90 12.23
C HIS A 145 -9.28 23.12 11.97
N GLU A 146 -8.50 23.46 12.99
CA GLU A 146 -7.61 24.60 13.01
C GLU A 146 -6.55 24.53 11.91
N ASN A 147 -6.29 25.68 11.31
CA ASN A 147 -5.42 25.82 10.15
C ASN A 147 -4.61 27.10 10.25
N ILE A 148 -3.46 27.11 9.59
CA ILE A 148 -2.63 28.31 9.47
C ILE A 148 -3.22 29.23 8.39
N ILE A 149 -3.59 30.45 8.79
CA ILE A 149 -4.06 31.48 7.87
C ILE A 149 -2.88 32.37 7.46
N ALA A 150 -2.50 32.29 6.20
CA ALA A 150 -1.45 33.13 5.62
C ALA A 150 -1.90 33.79 4.29
N PRO A 151 -1.29 34.93 3.89
CA PRO A 151 -1.52 35.54 2.59
C PRO A 151 -1.18 34.61 1.42
N LYS A 152 -2.03 34.57 0.38
CA LYS A 152 -1.84 33.68 -0.79
C LYS A 152 -0.47 33.87 -1.46
N LYS A 153 0.06 35.10 -1.52
CA LYS A 153 1.36 35.41 -2.13
C LYS A 153 2.55 34.74 -1.42
N LEU A 154 2.42 34.43 -0.13
CA LEU A 154 3.46 33.81 0.70
C LEU A 154 3.37 32.28 0.73
N LYS A 155 2.34 31.70 0.13
CA LYS A 155 2.12 30.25 0.07
C LYS A 155 2.71 29.65 -1.20
N ASP A 156 3.17 28.41 -1.06
CA ASP A 156 3.51 27.52 -2.17
C ASP A 156 3.27 26.05 -1.79
N PHE A 157 3.61 25.12 -2.69
CA PHE A 157 3.56 23.68 -2.45
C PHE A 157 4.97 23.10 -2.41
N VAL A 158 5.17 22.07 -1.61
CA VAL A 158 6.33 21.19 -1.80
C VAL A 158 6.16 20.35 -3.09
N PRO A 159 7.24 19.81 -3.65
CA PRO A 159 7.19 18.81 -4.72
C PRO A 159 6.19 17.68 -4.45
N GLU A 160 5.51 17.18 -5.48
CA GLU A 160 4.42 16.19 -5.33
C GLU A 160 4.89 14.82 -4.83
N ASP A 161 6.15 14.47 -5.05
CA ASP A 161 6.80 13.26 -4.52
C ASP A 161 7.14 13.39 -3.03
N ILE A 162 6.86 14.53 -2.38
CA ILE A 162 6.97 14.71 -0.94
C ILE A 162 5.57 14.71 -0.34
N TYR A 163 5.26 13.69 0.46
CA TYR A 163 3.95 13.57 1.09
C TYR A 163 4.01 12.75 2.38
N PHE A 164 2.99 12.89 3.21
CA PHE A 164 2.76 11.99 4.33
C PHE A 164 1.68 10.97 3.98
N TYR A 165 1.87 9.76 4.47
CA TYR A 165 0.84 8.74 4.50
C TYR A 165 0.24 8.66 5.91
N TRP A 166 -1.09 8.57 5.96
CA TRP A 166 -1.86 8.38 7.18
C TRP A 166 -2.89 7.26 6.95
N ASN A 167 -2.85 6.24 7.80
CA ASN A 167 -3.83 5.16 7.79
C ASN A 167 -4.63 5.18 9.09
N PRO A 168 -5.90 5.64 9.07
CA PRO A 168 -6.71 5.69 10.28
C PRO A 168 -6.89 4.28 10.85
N THR A 169 -6.56 4.11 12.13
CA THR A 169 -6.88 2.89 12.87
C THR A 169 -8.33 2.89 13.33
N GLU A 170 -8.88 1.72 13.67
CA GLU A 170 -10.22 1.61 14.26
C GLU A 170 -10.35 2.45 15.55
N LYS A 171 -9.35 2.33 16.43
CA LYS A 171 -9.19 3.16 17.64
C LYS A 171 -9.17 4.67 17.34
N GLY A 172 -8.45 5.09 16.28
CA GLY A 172 -8.42 6.49 15.84
C GLY A 172 -9.78 6.97 15.28
N THR A 173 -10.55 6.06 14.68
CA THR A 173 -11.89 6.34 14.17
C THR A 173 -12.87 6.57 15.32
N ASP A 174 -12.82 5.75 16.37
CA ASP A 174 -13.68 5.92 17.55
C ASP A 174 -13.33 7.18 18.34
N LYS A 175 -12.03 7.48 18.52
CA LYS A 175 -11.58 8.77 19.07
C LYS A 175 -12.15 9.95 18.27
N SER A 176 -12.22 9.83 16.94
CA SER A 176 -12.76 10.87 16.08
C SER A 176 -14.27 11.08 16.27
N LYS A 177 -15.05 10.02 16.48
CA LYS A 177 -16.50 10.11 16.74
C LYS A 177 -16.80 10.85 18.05
N GLU A 178 -16.09 10.53 19.12
CA GLU A 178 -16.26 11.23 20.40
C GLU A 178 -15.84 12.70 20.29
N ARG A 179 -14.76 12.99 19.55
CA ARG A 179 -14.35 14.37 19.25
C ARG A 179 -15.44 15.14 18.52
N TRP A 180 -16.10 14.54 17.53
CA TRP A 180 -17.16 15.22 16.77
C TRP A 180 -18.35 15.66 17.63
N LYS A 181 -18.70 14.90 18.67
CA LYS A 181 -19.73 15.32 19.64
C LYS A 181 -19.31 16.59 20.40
N LEU A 182 -18.05 16.66 20.82
CA LEU A 182 -17.49 17.85 21.47
C LEU A 182 -17.39 19.04 20.52
N ASP A 183 -17.02 18.81 19.26
CA ASP A 183 -16.94 19.83 18.21
C ASP A 183 -18.31 20.49 18.00
N ILE A 184 -19.40 19.71 17.95
CA ILE A 184 -20.78 20.21 17.84
C ILE A 184 -21.12 21.12 19.03
N LYS A 185 -20.81 20.68 20.26
CA LYS A 185 -21.06 21.49 21.47
C LYS A 185 -20.34 22.84 21.38
N LYS A 186 -19.03 22.82 21.10
CA LYS A 186 -18.20 24.03 20.96
C LYS A 186 -18.72 24.98 19.88
N LEU A 187 -19.06 24.44 18.73
CA LEU A 187 -19.59 25.24 17.61
C LEU A 187 -20.95 25.84 17.97
N ASN A 188 -21.85 25.09 18.60
CA ASN A 188 -23.16 25.59 19.00
C ASN A 188 -23.09 26.70 20.05
N GLU A 189 -22.23 26.57 21.05
CA GLU A 189 -22.03 27.56 22.12
C GLU A 189 -21.40 28.88 21.62
N LYS A 190 -20.73 28.87 20.46
CA LYS A 190 -20.17 30.09 19.85
C LYS A 190 -21.29 31.04 19.42
N LYS A 191 -21.38 32.21 20.08
CA LYS A 191 -22.38 33.25 19.82
C LYS A 191 -22.34 33.76 18.38
N GLU A 192 -21.15 34.15 17.91
CA GLU A 192 -20.93 34.64 16.55
C GLU A 192 -20.20 33.59 15.71
N LYS A 193 -20.95 32.85 14.89
CA LYS A 193 -20.39 31.83 14.00
C LYS A 193 -19.91 32.47 12.70
N THR A 194 -18.69 32.15 12.30
CA THR A 194 -18.18 32.49 10.97
C THR A 194 -18.76 31.54 9.92
N ARG A 195 -18.59 31.88 8.63
CA ARG A 195 -18.95 30.97 7.52
C ARG A 195 -18.29 29.59 7.64
N THR A 196 -17.05 29.54 8.11
CA THR A 196 -16.28 28.29 8.23
C THR A 196 -16.76 27.49 9.45
N ASP A 197 -17.18 28.15 10.53
CA ASP A 197 -17.82 27.47 11.68
C ASP A 197 -19.12 26.78 11.26
N ILE A 198 -19.96 27.46 10.47
CA ILE A 198 -21.23 26.90 9.97
C ILE A 198 -20.96 25.72 9.04
N PHE A 199 -19.98 25.83 8.14
CA PHE A 199 -19.56 24.72 7.28
C PHE A 199 -19.04 23.52 8.07
N ASN A 200 -18.17 23.76 9.05
CA ASN A 200 -17.63 22.69 9.90
C ASN A 200 -18.75 22.04 10.72
N LEU A 201 -19.70 22.81 11.28
CA LEU A 201 -20.86 22.29 11.99
C LEU A 201 -21.71 21.37 11.10
N ALA A 202 -22.03 21.83 9.89
CA ALA A 202 -22.80 21.06 8.92
C ALA A 202 -22.10 19.74 8.54
N ARG A 203 -20.78 19.80 8.32
CA ARG A 203 -19.97 18.61 8.02
C ARG A 203 -19.91 17.66 9.20
N THR A 204 -19.80 18.17 10.43
CA THR A 204 -19.78 17.33 11.63
C THR A 204 -21.12 16.63 11.82
N TYR A 205 -22.26 17.31 11.61
CA TYR A 205 -23.58 16.65 11.60
C TYR A 205 -23.67 15.55 10.55
N PHE A 206 -23.14 15.78 9.33
CA PHE A 206 -23.09 14.74 8.31
C PHE A 206 -22.26 13.51 8.75
N LEU A 207 -21.12 13.73 9.41
CA LEU A 207 -20.21 12.67 9.85
C LEU A 207 -20.77 11.80 10.99
N ILE A 208 -21.65 12.36 11.82
CA ILE A 208 -22.38 11.62 12.87
C ILE A 208 -23.76 11.16 12.40
N GLU A 209 -24.05 11.24 11.11
CA GLU A 209 -25.28 10.78 10.47
C GLU A 209 -26.56 11.52 10.90
N GLU A 210 -26.42 12.71 11.49
CA GLU A 210 -27.52 13.63 11.82
C GLU A 210 -27.97 14.41 10.57
N TYR A 211 -28.45 13.69 9.56
CA TYR A 211 -28.66 14.23 8.21
C TYR A 211 -29.70 15.35 8.13
N THR A 212 -30.69 15.37 9.02
CA THR A 212 -31.69 16.45 9.08
C THR A 212 -31.04 17.78 9.46
N LEU A 213 -30.23 17.78 10.52
CA LEU A 213 -29.49 18.96 10.97
C LEU A 213 -28.42 19.35 9.93
N ALA A 214 -27.70 18.36 9.40
CA ALA A 214 -26.74 18.60 8.31
C ALA A 214 -27.41 19.30 7.13
N LYS A 215 -28.57 18.82 6.64
CA LYS A 215 -29.29 19.43 5.51
C LYS A 215 -29.66 20.89 5.77
N TYR A 216 -30.15 21.21 6.97
CA TYR A 216 -30.48 22.59 7.35
C TYR A 216 -29.24 23.49 7.38
N THR A 217 -28.20 23.08 8.12
CA THR A 217 -26.97 23.87 8.27
C THR A 217 -26.18 24.01 6.97
N LEU A 218 -26.22 23.00 6.07
CA LEU A 218 -25.63 23.10 4.73
C LEU A 218 -26.32 24.17 3.89
N LYS A 219 -27.66 24.28 3.95
CA LYS A 219 -28.43 25.33 3.27
C LYS A 219 -28.12 26.71 3.83
N ASP A 220 -28.00 26.84 5.15
CA ASP A 220 -27.55 28.08 5.79
C ASP A 220 -26.14 28.47 5.32
N ARG A 221 -25.22 27.50 5.23
CA ARG A 221 -23.88 27.78 4.70
C ARG A 221 -23.93 28.32 3.28
N ILE A 222 -24.79 27.76 2.43
CA ILE A 222 -24.94 28.16 1.03
C ILE A 222 -25.55 29.56 0.91
N SER A 223 -26.49 29.95 1.79
CA SER A 223 -27.17 31.25 1.72
C SER A 223 -26.25 32.44 2.05
N LEU A 224 -25.18 32.22 2.79
CA LEU A 224 -24.19 33.24 3.20
C LEU A 224 -23.24 33.69 2.08
N LYS A 225 -23.68 33.71 0.80
CA LYS A 225 -22.84 34.03 -0.37
C LYS A 225 -22.04 35.32 -0.17
N LYS A 226 -20.72 35.17 -0.04
CA LYS A 226 -19.71 36.23 -0.10
C LYS A 226 -18.61 35.80 -1.07
N ILE A 227 -17.79 36.75 -1.52
CA ILE A 227 -16.66 36.60 -2.48
C ILE A 227 -15.59 35.54 -2.04
N HIS A 228 -15.76 34.88 -0.89
CA HIS A 228 -14.81 33.91 -0.33
C HIS A 228 -15.51 32.63 0.17
N GLY A 229 -14.85 31.47 -0.02
CA GLY A 229 -15.30 30.17 0.48
C GLY A 229 -15.98 29.26 -0.56
N GLU A 230 -15.65 29.42 -1.84
CA GLU A 230 -16.21 28.65 -2.96
C GLU A 230 -16.08 27.13 -2.75
N GLU A 231 -14.95 26.66 -2.21
CA GLU A 231 -14.73 25.24 -1.92
C GLU A 231 -15.68 24.68 -0.85
N GLU A 232 -16.00 25.48 0.18
CA GLU A 232 -16.95 25.10 1.23
C GLU A 232 -18.36 25.04 0.65
N VAL A 233 -18.75 26.00 -0.20
CA VAL A 233 -20.07 26.03 -0.85
C VAL A 233 -20.21 24.87 -1.83
N TYR A 234 -19.18 24.59 -2.64
CA TYR A 234 -19.10 23.43 -3.51
C TYR A 234 -19.34 22.14 -2.72
N TYR A 235 -18.60 21.97 -1.62
CA TYR A 235 -18.68 20.76 -0.84
C TYR A 235 -20.02 20.66 -0.09
N SER A 236 -20.63 21.79 0.27
CA SER A 236 -21.98 21.79 0.85
C SER A 236 -23.03 21.24 -0.12
N TYR A 237 -23.02 21.68 -1.38
CA TYR A 237 -23.88 21.09 -2.41
C TYR A 237 -23.59 19.60 -2.63
N TYR A 238 -22.30 19.23 -2.65
CA TYR A 238 -21.90 17.83 -2.81
C TYR A 238 -22.40 16.94 -1.66
N LEU A 239 -22.38 17.43 -0.42
CA LEU A 239 -22.95 16.72 0.74
C LEU A 239 -24.48 16.67 0.70
N LEU A 240 -25.15 17.74 0.27
CA LEU A 240 -26.61 17.73 0.08
C LEU A 240 -27.04 16.66 -0.93
N ALA A 241 -26.30 16.49 -2.03
CA ALA A 241 -26.51 15.40 -2.98
C ALA A 241 -26.37 14.04 -2.29
N LYS A 242 -25.33 13.83 -1.47
CA LYS A 242 -25.13 12.55 -0.75
C LYS A 242 -26.24 12.24 0.26
N ILE A 243 -26.82 13.25 0.89
CA ILE A 243 -27.93 13.10 1.85
C ILE A 243 -29.25 12.78 1.13
N SER A 244 -29.45 13.34 -0.07
CA SER A 244 -30.72 13.18 -0.78
C SER A 244 -30.99 11.71 -1.12
N LYS A 245 -32.27 11.33 -1.04
CA LYS A 245 -32.75 9.99 -1.44
C LYS A 245 -33.26 9.97 -2.88
N ASP A 246 -33.70 11.11 -3.38
CA ASP A 246 -34.28 11.26 -4.71
C ASP A 246 -33.19 11.51 -5.78
N ASN A 247 -33.23 10.79 -6.90
CA ASN A 247 -32.19 10.88 -7.91
C ASN A 247 -32.23 12.22 -8.68
N HIS A 248 -33.39 12.86 -8.84
CA HIS A 248 -33.47 14.17 -9.47
C HIS A 248 -32.85 15.25 -8.58
N GLU A 249 -33.20 15.27 -7.28
CA GLU A 249 -32.62 16.20 -6.30
C GLU A 249 -31.09 15.97 -6.17
N LYS A 250 -30.61 14.72 -6.21
CA LYS A 250 -29.17 14.40 -6.26
C LYS A 250 -28.48 15.05 -7.45
N ILE A 251 -29.02 14.86 -8.65
CA ILE A 251 -28.45 15.40 -9.88
C ILE A 251 -28.43 16.93 -9.82
N GLU A 252 -29.50 17.56 -9.35
CA GLU A 252 -29.57 19.02 -9.18
C GLU A 252 -28.48 19.53 -8.23
N TYR A 253 -28.32 18.92 -7.07
CA TYR A 253 -27.26 19.32 -6.13
C TYR A 253 -25.85 19.08 -6.68
N TYR A 254 -25.60 17.97 -7.39
CA TYR A 254 -24.31 17.75 -8.04
C TYR A 254 -24.04 18.77 -9.16
N LEU A 255 -25.06 19.15 -9.94
CA LEU A 255 -24.93 20.22 -10.94
C LEU A 255 -24.63 21.57 -10.29
N ASN A 256 -25.32 21.89 -9.19
CA ASN A 256 -25.05 23.11 -8.42
C ASN A 256 -23.63 23.10 -7.81
N ALA A 257 -23.16 21.95 -7.33
CA ALA A 257 -21.77 21.79 -6.90
C ALA A 257 -20.82 22.08 -8.08
N PHE A 258 -21.04 21.45 -9.24
CA PHE A 258 -20.21 21.68 -10.42
C PHE A 258 -20.21 23.15 -10.88
N ASN A 259 -21.37 23.82 -10.90
CA ASN A 259 -21.48 25.23 -11.26
C ASN A 259 -20.71 26.13 -10.29
N GLN A 260 -20.61 25.74 -9.01
CA GLN A 260 -19.83 26.46 -8.01
C GLN A 260 -18.32 26.34 -8.23
N LEU A 261 -17.83 25.17 -8.66
CA LEU A 261 -16.42 24.94 -9.02
C LEU A 261 -16.32 24.06 -10.27
N PRO A 262 -16.39 24.65 -11.48
CA PRO A 262 -16.47 23.92 -12.76
C PRO A 262 -15.15 23.27 -13.20
N THR A 263 -14.18 23.24 -12.29
CA THR A 263 -12.89 22.55 -12.43
C THR A 263 -12.88 21.18 -11.77
N ARG A 264 -13.89 20.85 -10.95
CA ARG A 264 -13.96 19.59 -10.20
C ARG A 264 -14.75 18.52 -10.92
N ALA A 265 -14.13 17.36 -11.10
CA ALA A 265 -14.72 16.25 -11.87
C ALA A 265 -15.73 15.43 -11.05
N GLU A 266 -15.62 15.46 -9.71
CA GLU A 266 -16.40 14.57 -8.85
C GLU A 266 -17.92 14.64 -9.03
N PRO A 267 -18.56 15.82 -9.15
CA PRO A 267 -20.02 15.86 -9.30
C PRO A 267 -20.48 15.29 -10.64
N LEU A 268 -19.73 15.55 -11.73
CA LEU A 268 -20.05 15.01 -13.06
C LEU A 268 -19.91 13.49 -13.10
N PHE A 269 -18.87 12.96 -12.44
CA PHE A 269 -18.72 11.53 -12.27
C PHE A 269 -19.91 10.93 -11.50
N GLN A 270 -20.34 11.53 -10.39
CA GLN A 270 -21.50 11.05 -9.63
C GLN A 270 -22.80 11.12 -10.45
N ILE A 271 -23.02 12.19 -11.22
CA ILE A 271 -24.17 12.30 -12.13
C ILE A 271 -24.14 11.16 -13.16
N SER A 272 -22.97 10.85 -13.74
CA SER A 272 -22.86 9.77 -14.73
C SER A 272 -23.23 8.38 -14.19
N LEU A 273 -23.13 8.16 -12.88
CA LEU A 273 -23.57 6.91 -12.23
C LEU A 273 -25.08 6.83 -12.05
N LEU A 274 -25.78 7.97 -12.06
CA LEU A 274 -27.24 8.08 -11.86
C LEU A 274 -28.02 8.11 -13.18
N LEU A 275 -27.33 8.27 -14.32
CA LEU A 275 -27.95 8.39 -15.64
C LEU A 275 -28.16 7.02 -16.29
N GLU A 276 -29.39 6.77 -16.74
CA GLU A 276 -29.76 5.57 -17.50
C GLU A 276 -29.49 5.72 -19.01
N ASP A 277 -29.74 6.91 -19.59
CA ASP A 277 -29.45 7.16 -21.00
C ASP A 277 -27.93 7.19 -21.26
N LEU A 278 -27.48 6.22 -22.06
CA LEU A 278 -26.07 6.01 -22.35
C LEU A 278 -25.42 7.18 -23.08
N ASN A 279 -26.15 7.88 -23.95
CA ASN A 279 -25.60 9.02 -24.71
C ASN A 279 -25.31 10.21 -23.78
N THR A 280 -26.25 10.53 -22.90
CA THR A 280 -26.11 11.57 -21.89
C THR A 280 -25.00 11.20 -20.91
N LYS A 281 -24.99 9.95 -20.41
CA LYS A 281 -23.91 9.44 -19.55
C LYS A 281 -22.53 9.60 -20.20
N TYR A 282 -22.39 9.21 -21.46
CA TYR A 282 -21.16 9.36 -22.23
C TYR A 282 -20.73 10.84 -22.34
N ALA A 283 -21.66 11.78 -22.58
CA ALA A 283 -21.34 13.21 -22.63
C ALA A 283 -20.80 13.75 -21.29
N PHE A 284 -21.41 13.35 -20.16
CA PHE A 284 -20.90 13.69 -18.83
C PHE A 284 -19.52 13.10 -18.58
N LEU A 285 -19.29 11.82 -18.90
CA LEU A 285 -17.99 11.16 -18.71
C LEU A 285 -16.88 11.82 -19.54
N LYS A 286 -17.17 12.19 -20.79
CA LYS A 286 -16.22 12.91 -21.65
C LYS A 286 -15.82 14.25 -21.04
N LYS A 287 -16.79 14.97 -20.46
CA LYS A 287 -16.49 16.21 -19.73
C LYS A 287 -15.68 15.93 -18.46
N THR A 288 -16.02 14.90 -17.68
CA THR A 288 -15.28 14.48 -16.48
C THR A 288 -13.81 14.22 -16.78
N ILE A 289 -13.49 13.48 -17.85
CA ILE A 289 -12.10 13.16 -18.25
C ILE A 289 -11.31 14.39 -18.69
N SER A 290 -11.98 15.41 -19.24
CA SER A 290 -11.31 16.66 -19.63
C SER A 290 -10.81 17.49 -18.44
N LEU A 291 -11.28 17.19 -17.23
CA LEU A 291 -10.94 17.93 -16.01
C LEU A 291 -9.73 17.30 -15.32
N LYS A 292 -8.82 18.15 -14.83
CA LYS A 292 -7.62 17.72 -14.11
C LYS A 292 -7.88 17.68 -12.62
N GLU A 293 -7.16 16.79 -11.92
CA GLU A 293 -7.20 16.73 -10.45
C GLU A 293 -6.82 18.09 -9.85
N PRO A 294 -7.71 18.72 -9.05
CA PRO A 294 -7.46 20.02 -8.47
C PRO A 294 -6.63 19.89 -7.17
N LYS A 295 -5.85 20.94 -6.85
CA LYS A 295 -5.26 21.11 -5.50
C LYS A 295 -6.26 21.82 -4.59
N SER A 296 -7.27 21.09 -4.11
CA SER A 296 -8.46 21.63 -3.42
C SER A 296 -8.79 20.82 -2.15
N LEU A 297 -9.73 21.30 -1.33
CA LEU A 297 -10.23 20.59 -0.15
C LEU A 297 -11.01 19.32 -0.53
N PHE A 298 -10.74 18.21 0.16
CA PHE A 298 -11.50 16.95 0.06
C PHE A 298 -11.56 16.36 -1.36
N VAL A 299 -10.40 16.23 -2.02
CA VAL A 299 -10.31 15.66 -3.38
C VAL A 299 -10.38 14.14 -3.32
N ASN A 300 -11.34 13.57 -4.06
CA ASN A 300 -11.43 12.12 -4.24
C ASN A 300 -10.63 11.74 -5.48
N PHE A 301 -9.33 11.56 -5.31
CA PHE A 301 -8.40 11.30 -6.41
C PHE A 301 -8.72 9.98 -7.15
N ASN A 302 -9.36 9.00 -6.48
CA ASN A 302 -9.75 7.74 -7.12
C ASN A 302 -10.70 7.94 -8.31
N ILE A 303 -11.54 8.99 -8.28
CA ILE A 303 -12.46 9.30 -9.38
C ILE A 303 -11.68 9.63 -10.68
N TYR A 304 -10.57 10.36 -10.56
CA TYR A 304 -9.78 10.81 -11.71
C TYR A 304 -9.08 9.64 -12.44
N ASN A 305 -8.90 8.51 -11.76
CA ASN A 305 -8.42 7.26 -12.35
C ASN A 305 -9.57 6.35 -12.78
N HIS A 306 -10.60 6.17 -11.94
CA HIS A 306 -11.68 5.22 -12.17
C HIS A 306 -12.64 5.64 -13.29
N VAL A 307 -12.71 6.95 -13.61
CA VAL A 307 -13.51 7.46 -14.73
C VAL A 307 -13.16 6.80 -16.07
N TYR A 308 -11.92 6.37 -16.28
CA TYR A 308 -11.50 5.69 -17.50
C TYR A 308 -12.20 4.35 -17.69
N ASN A 309 -12.32 3.54 -16.63
CA ASN A 309 -13.04 2.27 -16.71
C ASN A 309 -14.51 2.51 -17.10
N LEU A 310 -15.14 3.48 -16.46
CA LEU A 310 -16.55 3.77 -16.69
C LEU A 310 -16.84 4.31 -18.11
N ILE A 311 -15.96 5.16 -18.67
CA ILE A 311 -16.14 5.62 -20.05
C ILE A 311 -15.88 4.53 -21.08
N ILE A 312 -14.94 3.62 -20.82
CA ILE A 312 -14.62 2.48 -21.67
C ILE A 312 -15.85 1.57 -21.77
N ASP A 313 -16.43 1.19 -20.63
CA ASP A 313 -17.64 0.37 -20.57
C ASP A 313 -18.83 1.05 -21.29
N THR A 314 -18.99 2.36 -21.09
CA THR A 314 -20.05 3.14 -21.75
C THR A 314 -19.84 3.21 -23.27
N CYS A 315 -18.60 3.42 -23.74
CA CYS A 315 -18.28 3.42 -25.18
C CYS A 315 -18.53 2.06 -25.81
N TYR A 316 -18.17 0.97 -25.10
CA TYR A 316 -18.43 -0.39 -25.57
C TYR A 316 -19.92 -0.67 -25.75
N GLN A 317 -20.76 -0.30 -24.77
CA GLN A 317 -22.22 -0.46 -24.85
C GLN A 317 -22.83 0.38 -25.99
N LEU A 318 -22.27 1.57 -26.25
CA LEU A 318 -22.64 2.43 -27.39
C LEU A 318 -22.03 1.98 -28.72
N LYS A 319 -21.27 0.89 -28.77
CA LYS A 319 -20.54 0.39 -29.95
C LYS A 319 -19.55 1.40 -30.56
N LYS A 320 -18.98 2.28 -29.73
CA LYS A 320 -17.95 3.27 -30.08
C LYS A 320 -16.54 2.69 -29.86
N TYR A 321 -16.17 1.68 -30.64
CA TYR A 321 -14.95 0.90 -30.40
C TYR A 321 -13.65 1.70 -30.53
N ASP A 322 -13.56 2.64 -31.48
CA ASP A 322 -12.38 3.50 -31.63
C ASP A 322 -12.14 4.37 -30.40
N GLU A 323 -13.22 4.93 -29.85
CA GLU A 323 -13.16 5.73 -28.63
C GLU A 323 -12.83 4.87 -27.39
N CYS A 324 -13.35 3.64 -27.34
CA CYS A 324 -13.01 2.66 -26.31
C CYS A 324 -11.49 2.42 -26.26
N ASN A 325 -10.87 2.15 -27.42
CA ASN A 325 -9.43 1.96 -27.51
C ASN A 325 -8.66 3.24 -27.14
N TYR A 326 -9.12 4.42 -27.60
CA TYR A 326 -8.51 5.70 -27.23
C TYR A 326 -8.47 5.93 -25.71
N TYR A 327 -9.60 5.75 -25.02
CA TYR A 327 -9.66 5.93 -23.57
C TYR A 327 -8.90 4.84 -22.80
N TYR A 328 -8.86 3.61 -23.33
CA TYR A 328 -8.03 2.53 -22.79
C TYR A 328 -6.54 2.92 -22.80
N GLN A 329 -6.02 3.39 -23.93
CA GLN A 329 -4.63 3.85 -24.04
C GLN A 329 -4.34 5.04 -23.11
N LYS A 330 -5.26 6.01 -23.02
CA LYS A 330 -5.12 7.15 -22.09
C LYS A 330 -5.10 6.72 -20.62
N GLY A 331 -5.93 5.75 -20.25
CA GLY A 331 -5.94 5.16 -18.91
C GLY A 331 -4.62 4.45 -18.59
N LEU A 332 -4.03 3.74 -19.56
CA LEU A 332 -2.72 3.12 -19.42
C LEU A 332 -1.59 4.16 -19.30
N GLU A 333 -1.57 5.19 -20.13
CA GLU A 333 -0.59 6.29 -20.05
C GLU A 333 -0.58 6.97 -18.67
N LEU A 334 -1.76 7.18 -18.07
CA LEU A 334 -1.87 7.77 -16.73
C LEU A 334 -1.37 6.83 -15.64
N LYS A 335 -1.68 5.52 -15.73
CA LYS A 335 -1.12 4.52 -14.83
C LYS A 335 0.40 4.52 -14.92
N ILE A 336 0.97 4.54 -16.13
CA ILE A 336 2.41 4.60 -16.39
C ILE A 336 3.04 5.91 -15.88
N LYS A 337 2.40 7.08 -16.07
CA LYS A 337 2.90 8.36 -15.53
C LYS A 337 2.86 8.43 -14.01
N THR A 338 1.84 7.86 -13.39
CA THR A 338 1.74 7.76 -11.93
C THR A 338 2.86 6.86 -11.39
N ILE A 339 3.17 5.78 -12.10
CA ILE A 339 4.31 4.89 -11.82
C ILE A 339 5.65 5.65 -11.96
N ASN A 340 5.83 6.48 -12.99
CA ASN A 340 7.07 7.23 -13.25
C ASN A 340 7.34 8.42 -12.29
N LEU A 341 6.35 8.89 -11.52
CA LEU A 341 6.50 9.97 -10.54
C LEU A 341 6.98 9.48 -9.16
N ILE A 342 7.00 8.16 -8.92
CA ILE A 342 7.20 7.59 -7.58
C ILE A 342 8.64 7.16 -7.28
N ASP A 343 9.55 7.03 -8.25
CA ASP A 343 10.96 6.83 -7.90
C ASP A 343 11.88 7.03 -9.12
N LYS A 344 12.72 8.06 -9.12
CA LYS A 344 13.90 8.12 -10.02
C LYS A 344 15.20 7.79 -9.30
N ASN A 345 15.17 7.61 -7.98
CA ASN A 345 16.40 7.51 -7.18
C ASN A 345 16.58 6.17 -6.45
N LYS A 346 15.73 5.16 -6.68
CA LYS A 346 15.96 3.78 -6.22
C LYS A 346 15.94 2.70 -7.30
N PHE A 347 15.76 3.07 -8.57
CA PHE A 347 15.99 2.12 -9.65
C PHE A 347 17.49 2.02 -9.92
N LEU A 348 18.09 0.91 -9.51
CA LEU A 348 19.24 0.38 -10.22
C LEU A 348 18.76 0.09 -11.63
N ASP A 349 19.05 1.01 -12.54
CA ASP A 349 18.91 0.79 -13.98
C ASP A 349 19.97 -0.24 -14.39
N ILE A 350 19.64 -1.52 -14.22
CA ILE A 350 20.38 -2.65 -14.78
C ILE A 350 19.78 -3.01 -16.15
N SER A 351 19.32 -2.02 -16.92
CA SER A 351 19.14 -2.18 -18.36
C SER A 351 20.42 -1.78 -19.12
N LYS A 352 21.58 -2.24 -18.65
CA LYS A 352 22.79 -2.28 -19.46
C LYS A 352 23.03 -3.70 -19.95
N ASN A 353 22.67 -3.89 -21.23
CA ASN A 353 23.14 -4.91 -22.15
C ASN A 353 23.45 -6.29 -21.55
N ILE A 354 22.47 -7.18 -21.60
CA ILE A 354 22.76 -8.60 -21.72
C ILE A 354 22.09 -9.07 -23.01
N GLN A 355 22.92 -9.35 -24.02
CA GLN A 355 22.52 -10.19 -25.15
C GLN A 355 21.93 -11.47 -24.55
N GLU A 356 20.68 -11.80 -24.88
CA GLU A 356 20.09 -13.11 -24.61
C GLU A 356 21.02 -14.19 -25.17
N LYS A 357 21.87 -14.77 -24.31
CA LYS A 357 22.48 -16.06 -24.63
C LYS A 357 21.37 -17.08 -24.49
N ASN A 358 20.74 -17.36 -25.62
CA ASN A 358 19.53 -18.15 -25.79
C ASN A 358 19.74 -19.66 -25.49
N THR A 359 20.36 -20.01 -24.35
CA THR A 359 20.77 -21.39 -23.99
C THR A 359 20.51 -21.78 -22.53
N ASP A 360 20.01 -20.89 -21.67
CA ASP A 360 19.78 -21.23 -20.27
C ASP A 360 18.58 -22.17 -20.07
N ILE A 361 18.71 -23.05 -19.08
CA ILE A 361 17.69 -24.04 -18.66
C ILE A 361 17.22 -23.69 -17.24
N ILE A 362 15.94 -23.88 -16.96
CA ILE A 362 15.35 -23.71 -15.62
C ILE A 362 14.84 -25.07 -15.14
N THR A 363 15.24 -25.47 -13.94
CA THR A 363 14.61 -26.56 -13.18
C THR A 363 13.44 -26.00 -12.38
N ILE A 364 12.25 -26.55 -12.60
CA ILE A 364 11.07 -26.33 -11.75
C ILE A 364 10.93 -27.51 -10.80
N ALA A 365 11.04 -27.25 -9.49
CA ALA A 365 10.81 -28.25 -8.46
C ALA A 365 9.33 -28.29 -8.06
N ILE A 366 8.69 -29.43 -8.27
CA ILE A 366 7.31 -29.74 -7.87
C ILE A 366 7.39 -30.66 -6.65
N LEU A 367 7.18 -30.08 -5.46
CA LEU A 367 7.28 -30.76 -4.18
C LEU A 367 5.87 -30.91 -3.60
N ALA A 368 5.24 -32.07 -3.77
CA ALA A 368 3.82 -32.24 -3.48
C ALA A 368 3.58 -33.28 -2.38
N LYS A 369 2.82 -32.92 -1.35
CA LYS A 369 2.28 -33.88 -0.36
C LYS A 369 0.84 -33.51 -0.04
N ASN A 370 -0.08 -34.44 -0.29
CA ASN A 370 -1.53 -34.27 -0.09
C ASN A 370 -2.09 -33.02 -0.78
N LYS A 371 -1.86 -32.90 -2.10
CA LYS A 371 -2.25 -31.75 -2.92
C LYS A 371 -3.22 -32.12 -4.05
N GLU A 372 -4.00 -33.21 -3.89
CA GLU A 372 -4.97 -33.67 -4.90
C GLU A 372 -5.90 -32.55 -5.36
N ILE A 373 -6.37 -31.70 -4.44
CA ILE A 373 -7.32 -30.62 -4.72
C ILE A 373 -6.72 -29.57 -5.68
N PHE A 374 -5.45 -29.21 -5.48
CA PHE A 374 -4.82 -28.06 -6.13
C PHE A 374 -4.04 -28.42 -7.39
N LEU A 375 -3.51 -29.65 -7.45
CA LEU A 375 -2.62 -30.10 -8.51
C LEU A 375 -3.16 -29.88 -9.93
N PRO A 376 -4.45 -30.13 -10.25
CA PRO A 376 -4.96 -29.88 -11.59
C PRO A 376 -4.76 -28.42 -12.05
N ASN A 377 -5.10 -27.45 -11.19
CA ASN A 377 -4.96 -26.02 -11.49
C ASN A 377 -3.49 -25.59 -11.44
N PHE A 378 -2.70 -26.11 -10.50
CA PHE A 378 -1.27 -25.83 -10.39
C PHE A 378 -0.51 -26.27 -11.65
N LEU A 379 -0.77 -27.49 -12.12
CA LEU A 379 -0.15 -28.04 -13.32
C LEU A 379 -0.57 -27.25 -14.57
N LYS A 380 -1.83 -26.79 -14.64
CA LYS A 380 -2.28 -25.87 -15.69
C LYS A 380 -1.49 -24.55 -15.71
N CYS A 381 -1.21 -23.96 -14.54
CA CYS A 381 -0.35 -22.77 -14.42
C CYS A 381 1.08 -23.02 -14.91
N LEU A 382 1.63 -24.22 -14.68
CA LEU A 382 2.95 -24.60 -15.19
C LEU A 382 2.93 -24.82 -16.70
N GLU A 383 1.87 -25.43 -17.23
CA GLU A 383 1.69 -25.63 -18.66
C GLU A 383 1.49 -24.31 -19.42
N SER A 384 0.92 -23.30 -18.79
CA SER A 384 0.69 -22.01 -19.42
C SER A 384 1.91 -21.08 -19.40
N GLN A 385 2.99 -21.46 -18.70
CA GLN A 385 4.19 -20.63 -18.65
C GLN A 385 4.75 -20.37 -20.05
N THR A 386 5.08 -19.10 -20.28
CA THR A 386 5.70 -18.57 -21.51
C THR A 386 7.17 -18.96 -21.65
N TRP A 387 7.81 -19.39 -20.55
CA TRP A 387 9.15 -19.93 -20.61
C TRP A 387 9.15 -21.25 -21.41
N PRO A 388 10.09 -21.46 -22.36
CA PRO A 388 10.04 -22.61 -23.25
C PRO A 388 10.13 -23.94 -22.48
N LYS A 389 9.22 -24.87 -22.77
CA LYS A 389 9.15 -26.17 -22.07
C LYS A 389 10.38 -27.04 -22.39
N GLU A 390 10.87 -26.95 -23.62
CA GLU A 390 12.11 -27.57 -24.08
C GLU A 390 13.38 -26.99 -23.42
N LYS A 391 13.23 -25.91 -22.63
CA LYS A 391 14.27 -25.34 -21.76
C LYS A 391 13.91 -25.44 -20.28
N THR A 392 13.01 -26.35 -19.96
CA THR A 392 12.50 -26.58 -18.61
C THR A 392 12.78 -28.01 -18.19
N ASN A 393 13.54 -28.15 -17.12
CA ASN A 393 13.69 -29.39 -16.39
C ASN A 393 12.60 -29.45 -15.30
N LEU A 394 12.08 -30.64 -15.01
CA LEU A 394 11.15 -30.87 -13.92
C LEU A 394 11.77 -31.80 -12.88
N TYR A 395 11.76 -31.37 -11.62
CA TYR A 395 12.10 -32.22 -10.48
C TYR A 395 10.83 -32.47 -9.67
N ILE A 396 10.30 -33.68 -9.72
CA ILE A 396 9.03 -34.05 -9.09
C ILE A 396 9.31 -34.95 -7.89
N ARG A 397 8.96 -34.48 -6.70
CA ARG A 397 9.07 -35.24 -5.45
C ARG A 397 7.75 -35.25 -4.71
N SER A 398 7.30 -36.45 -4.33
CA SER A 398 6.10 -36.62 -3.52
C SER A 398 6.22 -37.80 -2.56
N ASN A 399 5.82 -37.63 -1.31
CA ASN A 399 6.06 -38.60 -0.24
C ASN A 399 4.87 -38.72 0.72
N ASN A 400 4.63 -39.91 1.27
CA ASN A 400 3.69 -40.20 2.35
C ASN A 400 2.30 -39.60 2.08
N ASN A 401 1.79 -39.76 0.85
CA ASN A 401 0.49 -39.23 0.46
C ASN A 401 -0.64 -40.13 0.93
N THR A 402 -1.73 -39.52 1.36
CA THR A 402 -2.97 -40.19 1.76
C THR A 402 -4.12 -39.88 0.79
N ASP A 403 -3.84 -39.17 -0.30
CA ASP A 403 -4.79 -38.74 -1.33
C ASP A 403 -4.29 -39.13 -2.75
N GLY A 404 -5.02 -38.69 -3.77
CA GLY A 404 -4.75 -38.95 -5.20
C GLY A 404 -3.55 -38.21 -5.80
N THR A 405 -2.74 -37.50 -5.01
CA THR A 405 -1.59 -36.69 -5.47
C THR A 405 -0.66 -37.44 -6.44
N ILE A 406 -0.20 -38.63 -6.05
CA ILE A 406 0.76 -39.41 -6.85
C ILE A 406 0.16 -39.80 -8.19
N LYS A 407 -1.12 -40.17 -8.22
CA LYS A 407 -1.82 -40.55 -9.45
C LYS A 407 -1.89 -39.37 -10.41
N ILE A 408 -2.33 -38.20 -9.94
CA ILE A 408 -2.43 -36.98 -10.76
C ILE A 408 -1.07 -36.61 -11.37
N LEU A 409 0.01 -36.65 -10.57
CA LEU A 409 1.36 -36.34 -11.05
C LEU A 409 1.81 -37.34 -12.14
N LYS A 410 1.65 -38.64 -11.92
CA LYS A 410 2.04 -39.67 -12.90
C LYS A 410 1.26 -39.55 -14.21
N ASP A 411 -0.05 -39.34 -14.12
CA ASP A 411 -0.92 -39.16 -15.29
C ASP A 411 -0.51 -37.91 -16.09
N TRP A 412 -0.22 -36.80 -15.39
CA TRP A 412 0.23 -35.57 -16.03
C TRP A 412 1.60 -35.70 -16.70
N VAL A 413 2.58 -36.33 -16.03
CA VAL A 413 3.91 -36.57 -16.61
C VAL A 413 3.81 -37.45 -17.85
N LEU A 414 3.01 -38.52 -17.79
CA LEU A 414 2.82 -39.42 -18.94
C LEU A 414 2.36 -38.65 -20.19
N LEU A 415 1.46 -37.68 -20.02
CA LEU A 415 0.92 -36.86 -21.11
C LEU A 415 1.89 -35.77 -21.58
N ASN A 416 2.66 -35.17 -20.66
CA ASN A 416 3.43 -33.96 -20.94
C ASN A 416 4.94 -34.16 -21.11
N LYS A 417 5.50 -35.33 -20.76
CA LYS A 417 6.96 -35.56 -20.71
C LYS A 417 7.72 -35.15 -21.97
N HIS A 418 7.12 -35.34 -23.14
CA HIS A 418 7.73 -35.07 -24.45
C HIS A 418 7.95 -33.56 -24.72
N ARG A 419 7.33 -32.68 -23.93
CA ARG A 419 7.42 -31.22 -24.07
C ARG A 419 8.58 -30.64 -23.26
N TYR A 420 9.04 -31.34 -22.23
CA TYR A 420 10.03 -30.86 -21.26
C TYR A 420 11.44 -31.37 -21.58
N ASN A 421 12.46 -30.61 -21.20
CA ASN A 421 13.87 -30.95 -21.49
C ASN A 421 14.32 -32.23 -20.77
N GLU A 422 14.06 -32.32 -19.46
CA GLU A 422 14.37 -33.49 -18.65
C GLU A 422 13.42 -33.56 -17.44
N ILE A 423 13.05 -34.77 -17.02
CA ILE A 423 12.17 -34.98 -15.86
C ILE A 423 12.81 -35.99 -14.92
N PHE A 424 12.89 -35.64 -13.64
CA PHE A 424 13.17 -36.55 -12.52
C PHE A 424 11.90 -36.75 -11.70
N GLU A 425 11.60 -38.00 -11.33
CA GLU A 425 10.42 -38.37 -10.56
C GLU A 425 10.80 -39.28 -9.40
N ASP A 426 10.42 -38.92 -8.17
CA ASP A 426 10.52 -39.79 -7.00
C ASP A 426 9.25 -39.70 -6.13
N TYR A 427 8.54 -40.82 -6.07
CA TYR A 427 7.28 -41.00 -5.35
C TYR A 427 7.43 -41.87 -4.10
N SER A 428 8.66 -42.22 -3.69
CA SER A 428 8.85 -43.09 -2.53
C SER A 428 8.51 -42.35 -1.24
N ASP A 429 7.97 -43.09 -0.26
CA ASP A 429 7.78 -42.56 1.08
C ASP A 429 9.12 -42.31 1.79
N VAL A 430 9.12 -41.39 2.75
CA VAL A 430 10.22 -41.25 3.69
C VAL A 430 9.95 -42.07 4.95
N SER A 431 11.00 -42.38 5.71
CA SER A 431 10.92 -43.17 6.94
C SER A 431 10.11 -42.50 8.06
N GLU A 432 10.13 -41.18 8.10
CA GLU A 432 9.43 -40.37 9.07
C GLU A 432 7.93 -40.35 8.78
N LYS A 433 7.11 -40.59 9.80
CA LYS A 433 5.65 -40.67 9.69
C LYS A 433 4.97 -39.31 9.56
N VAL A 434 5.35 -38.56 8.53
CA VAL A 434 4.85 -37.21 8.29
C VAL A 434 3.37 -37.18 7.85
N GLU A 435 2.79 -38.33 7.51
CA GLU A 435 1.37 -38.53 7.25
C GLU A 435 0.47 -38.39 8.48
N GLU A 436 1.02 -38.48 9.70
CA GLU A 436 0.24 -38.34 10.94
C GLU A 436 -0.14 -36.88 11.27
N TYR A 437 0.45 -35.89 10.59
CA TYR A 437 0.24 -34.45 10.83
C TYR A 437 -0.76 -33.81 9.86
N GLN A 438 -1.52 -32.83 10.34
CA GLN A 438 -2.49 -32.11 9.52
C GLN A 438 -1.84 -31.12 8.53
N GLU A 439 -2.59 -30.77 7.49
CA GLU A 439 -2.22 -29.65 6.60
C GLU A 439 -2.16 -28.35 7.41
N HIS A 440 -1.07 -27.59 7.26
CA HIS A 440 -0.73 -26.43 8.10
C HIS A 440 -0.40 -26.70 9.58
N GLU A 441 -0.22 -27.95 9.99
CA GLU A 441 0.39 -28.27 11.28
C GLU A 441 1.92 -28.13 11.21
N TRP A 442 2.42 -27.01 11.74
CA TRP A 442 3.82 -26.62 11.67
C TRP A 442 4.66 -27.35 12.73
N ASN A 443 5.30 -28.45 12.34
CA ASN A 443 6.11 -29.29 13.24
C ASN A 443 7.52 -29.56 12.69
N LYS A 444 8.47 -29.75 13.61
CA LYS A 444 9.90 -29.87 13.30
C LYS A 444 10.26 -31.07 12.41
N ILE A 445 9.58 -32.20 12.59
CA ILE A 445 9.89 -33.44 11.84
C ILE A 445 9.53 -33.24 10.37
N ARG A 446 8.35 -32.71 10.10
CA ARG A 446 7.88 -32.38 8.75
C ARG A 446 8.80 -31.38 8.05
N PHE A 447 9.20 -30.31 8.74
CA PHE A 447 10.07 -29.30 8.14
C PHE A 447 11.50 -29.80 7.88
N LYS A 448 12.02 -30.72 8.71
CA LYS A 448 13.32 -31.36 8.43
C LYS A 448 13.28 -32.25 7.19
N VAL A 449 12.22 -33.04 7.04
CA VAL A 449 11.98 -33.85 5.83
C VAL A 449 11.87 -32.95 4.60
N LEU A 450 11.09 -31.86 4.68
CA LEU A 450 10.92 -30.92 3.58
C LEU A 450 12.23 -30.19 3.24
N GLY A 451 13.02 -29.80 4.23
CA GLY A 451 14.34 -29.20 4.03
C GLY A 451 15.29 -30.13 3.28
N LYS A 452 15.33 -31.42 3.63
CA LYS A 452 16.09 -32.43 2.89
C LYS A 452 15.63 -32.53 1.42
N ILE A 453 14.31 -32.61 1.20
CA ILE A 453 13.73 -32.67 -0.15
C ILE A 453 14.10 -31.43 -0.98
N ARG A 454 14.07 -30.22 -0.40
CA ARG A 454 14.49 -28.98 -1.06
C ARG A 454 16.00 -28.95 -1.34
N ASN A 455 16.83 -29.49 -0.45
CA ASN A 455 18.27 -29.62 -0.70
C ASN A 455 18.56 -30.58 -1.87
N ASP A 456 17.85 -31.72 -1.93
CA ASP A 456 18.01 -32.70 -3.00
C ASP A 456 17.61 -32.12 -4.38
N SER A 457 16.54 -31.31 -4.44
CA SER A 457 16.12 -30.64 -5.68
C SER A 457 17.13 -29.56 -6.14
N ILE A 458 17.71 -28.79 -5.22
CA ILE A 458 18.80 -27.84 -5.51
C ILE A 458 20.03 -28.57 -6.04
N LYS A 459 20.42 -29.67 -5.39
CA LYS A 459 21.56 -30.49 -5.81
C LYS A 459 21.37 -31.05 -7.22
N TRP A 460 20.16 -31.47 -7.56
CA TRP A 460 19.85 -31.90 -8.91
C TRP A 460 19.94 -30.75 -9.91
N SER A 461 19.39 -29.56 -9.60
CA SER A 461 19.51 -28.37 -10.45
C SER A 461 20.98 -27.95 -10.68
N LEU A 462 21.83 -28.07 -9.66
CA LEU A 462 23.28 -27.86 -9.77
C LEU A 462 23.92 -28.85 -10.75
N GLN A 463 23.59 -30.14 -10.64
CA GLN A 463 24.09 -31.17 -11.56
C GLN A 463 23.66 -30.94 -13.01
N LYS A 464 22.47 -30.36 -13.21
CA LYS A 464 21.94 -30.00 -14.53
C LYS A 464 22.41 -28.65 -15.05
N ASN A 465 23.21 -27.91 -14.28
CA ASN A 465 23.66 -26.55 -14.61
C ASN A 465 22.48 -25.62 -14.99
N SER A 466 21.36 -25.77 -14.29
CA SER A 466 20.13 -25.01 -14.54
C SER A 466 19.87 -24.00 -13.42
N HIS A 467 19.17 -22.92 -13.75
CA HIS A 467 18.54 -22.08 -12.73
C HIS A 467 17.46 -22.87 -11.99
N TYR A 468 17.04 -22.40 -10.83
CA TYR A 468 16.07 -23.11 -10.00
C TYR A 468 14.82 -22.26 -9.78
N PHE A 469 13.64 -22.85 -9.93
CA PHE A 469 12.37 -22.29 -9.54
C PHE A 469 11.61 -23.30 -8.69
N VAL A 470 11.01 -22.86 -7.59
CA VAL A 470 10.12 -23.68 -6.79
C VAL A 470 8.86 -22.89 -6.50
N LEU A 471 7.74 -23.60 -6.41
CA LEU A 471 6.43 -23.04 -6.07
C LEU A 471 5.66 -24.11 -5.30
N ASP A 472 5.14 -23.78 -4.12
CA ASP A 472 4.28 -24.70 -3.37
C ASP A 472 2.99 -24.96 -4.17
N CYS A 473 2.46 -26.20 -4.08
CA CYS A 473 1.42 -26.68 -5.00
C CYS A 473 0.02 -26.09 -4.77
N ASP A 474 -0.16 -25.27 -3.74
CA ASP A 474 -1.33 -24.45 -3.41
C ASP A 474 -1.15 -22.97 -3.80
N ASN A 475 -0.10 -22.66 -4.57
CA ASN A 475 0.19 -21.35 -5.12
C ASN A 475 0.10 -21.37 -6.64
N PHE A 476 -0.50 -20.33 -7.22
CA PHE A 476 -0.86 -20.30 -8.63
C PHE A 476 -0.29 -19.05 -9.29
N ILE A 477 0.39 -19.21 -10.42
CA ILE A 477 1.13 -18.12 -11.10
C ILE A 477 0.62 -17.88 -12.52
N PHE A 478 0.73 -16.63 -12.98
CA PHE A 478 0.39 -16.22 -14.35
C PHE A 478 1.44 -16.66 -15.39
N PRO A 479 1.09 -16.81 -16.67
CA PRO A 479 1.94 -17.32 -17.75
C PRO A 479 3.34 -16.71 -17.87
N GLU A 480 3.49 -15.42 -17.63
CA GLU A 480 4.73 -14.69 -17.84
C GLU A 480 5.71 -14.74 -16.67
N THR A 481 5.30 -15.34 -15.55
CA THR A 481 6.00 -15.27 -14.26
C THR A 481 7.44 -15.76 -14.34
N ILE A 482 7.68 -16.99 -14.80
CA ILE A 482 9.04 -17.57 -14.82
C ILE A 482 9.98 -16.75 -15.72
N SER A 483 9.49 -16.35 -16.90
CA SER A 483 10.24 -15.53 -17.84
C SER A 483 10.65 -14.18 -17.24
N GLU A 484 9.76 -13.55 -16.46
CA GLU A 484 10.05 -12.28 -15.81
C GLU A 484 10.99 -12.42 -14.60
N MET A 485 10.87 -13.52 -13.83
CA MET A 485 11.82 -13.82 -12.76
C MET A 485 13.23 -14.01 -13.33
N TYR A 486 13.39 -14.73 -14.44
CA TYR A 486 14.66 -14.86 -15.14
C TYR A 486 15.21 -13.49 -15.58
N LYS A 487 14.37 -12.68 -16.24
CA LYS A 487 14.73 -11.34 -16.76
C LYS A 487 15.07 -10.32 -15.68
N SER A 488 14.63 -10.50 -14.43
CA SER A 488 14.92 -9.60 -13.31
C SER A 488 16.42 -9.42 -13.04
N ASN A 489 17.23 -10.42 -13.40
CA ASN A 489 18.66 -10.51 -13.12
C ASN A 489 19.04 -10.45 -11.63
N CYS A 490 18.07 -10.70 -10.74
CA CYS A 490 18.31 -10.83 -9.31
C CYS A 490 18.95 -12.20 -8.98
N PRO A 491 19.77 -12.29 -7.92
CA PRO A 491 20.30 -13.56 -7.42
C PRO A 491 19.18 -14.51 -6.96
N ILE A 492 18.24 -13.98 -6.18
CA ILE A 492 17.02 -14.66 -5.72
C ILE A 492 15.87 -13.67 -5.89
N VAL A 493 14.78 -14.10 -6.52
CA VAL A 493 13.57 -13.28 -6.69
C VAL A 493 12.30 -14.09 -6.50
N ALA A 494 11.37 -13.57 -5.72
CA ALA A 494 10.04 -14.12 -5.52
C ALA A 494 9.00 -13.30 -6.31
N PRO A 495 8.13 -13.95 -7.10
CA PRO A 495 7.00 -13.27 -7.71
C PRO A 495 5.97 -12.91 -6.63
N PHE A 496 5.47 -11.67 -6.58
CA PHE A 496 4.48 -11.30 -5.57
C PHE A 496 3.16 -12.06 -5.74
N LEU A 497 2.86 -12.91 -4.76
CA LEU A 497 1.63 -13.70 -4.69
C LEU A 497 0.71 -13.15 -3.61
N LYS A 498 -0.54 -12.90 -3.97
CA LYS A 498 -1.53 -12.33 -3.05
C LYS A 498 -2.43 -13.43 -2.48
N CYS A 499 -2.62 -13.46 -1.17
CA CYS A 499 -3.73 -14.19 -0.58
C CYS A 499 -4.96 -13.29 -0.58
N ASP A 500 -5.94 -13.59 -1.42
CA ASP A 500 -7.21 -12.85 -1.51
C ASP A 500 -8.35 -13.74 -1.01
N SER A 501 -8.24 -14.11 0.27
CA SER A 501 -9.19 -14.98 0.97
C SER A 501 -10.25 -14.15 1.71
N LYS A 502 -11.50 -14.63 1.66
CA LYS A 502 -12.60 -14.09 2.47
C LYS A 502 -12.38 -14.30 3.98
N ASN A 503 -11.51 -15.25 4.34
CA ASN A 503 -11.10 -15.42 5.72
C ASN A 503 -10.15 -14.28 6.14
N LYS A 504 -10.63 -13.41 7.04
CA LYS A 504 -9.89 -12.26 7.54
C LYS A 504 -8.53 -12.63 8.15
N GLU A 505 -8.38 -13.83 8.69
CA GLU A 505 -7.13 -14.33 9.28
C GLU A 505 -5.98 -14.37 8.27
N TYR A 506 -6.27 -14.72 7.02
CA TYR A 506 -5.26 -14.88 5.95
C TYR A 506 -5.28 -13.74 4.92
N SER A 507 -6.22 -12.79 5.04
CA SER A 507 -6.45 -11.70 4.07
C SER A 507 -5.24 -10.80 3.75
N ASN A 508 -4.20 -10.81 4.58
CA ASN A 508 -2.96 -10.08 4.36
C ASN A 508 -1.73 -10.99 4.23
N TYR A 509 -1.91 -12.29 4.04
CA TYR A 509 -0.80 -13.24 3.86
C TYR A 509 -0.20 -13.11 2.45
N SER A 510 1.12 -13.26 2.35
CA SER A 510 1.86 -13.24 1.08
C SER A 510 3.20 -13.97 1.27
N ASN A 511 3.95 -14.13 0.19
CA ASN A 511 5.12 -15.00 0.08
C ASN A 511 6.46 -14.35 0.49
N TYR A 512 6.43 -13.48 1.51
CA TYR A 512 7.64 -12.79 2.01
C TYR A 512 7.48 -12.34 3.48
N HIS A 513 8.59 -11.96 4.11
CA HIS A 513 8.55 -11.15 5.33
C HIS A 513 9.33 -9.86 5.09
N ALA A 514 8.73 -8.70 5.41
CA ALA A 514 9.43 -7.42 5.35
C ALA A 514 10.29 -7.15 6.58
N CYS A 515 9.92 -7.73 7.72
CA CYS A 515 10.68 -7.64 8.97
C CYS A 515 10.68 -9.00 9.66
N ILE A 516 11.78 -9.30 10.34
CA ILE A 516 11.99 -10.56 11.04
C ILE A 516 12.38 -10.34 12.51
N ASN A 517 12.13 -11.34 13.35
CA ASN A 517 12.67 -11.39 14.71
C ASN A 517 14.12 -11.95 14.70
N ASN A 518 14.74 -12.07 15.88
CA ASN A 518 16.13 -12.53 16.00
C ASN A 518 16.35 -13.97 15.48
N ASN A 519 15.29 -14.77 15.38
CA ASN A 519 15.34 -16.14 14.87
C ASN A 519 15.03 -16.23 13.36
N GLY A 520 14.70 -15.11 12.72
CA GLY A 520 14.40 -15.02 11.29
C GLY A 520 12.92 -15.17 10.93
N TYR A 521 12.03 -15.36 11.90
CA TYR A 521 10.58 -15.48 11.67
C TYR A 521 9.91 -14.13 11.46
N TYR A 522 8.73 -14.16 10.84
CA TYR A 522 7.87 -13.00 10.66
C TYR A 522 7.77 -12.12 11.91
N LYS A 523 8.02 -10.83 11.71
CA LYS A 523 7.75 -9.78 12.69
C LYS A 523 6.86 -8.74 12.04
N LYS A 524 5.71 -8.46 12.65
CA LYS A 524 4.77 -7.44 12.17
C LYS A 524 5.49 -6.09 12.03
N CYS A 525 5.36 -5.47 10.86
CA CYS A 525 5.85 -4.11 10.62
C CYS A 525 5.06 -3.44 9.49
N LEU A 526 5.06 -2.11 9.45
CA LEU A 526 4.33 -1.35 8.44
C LEU A 526 4.84 -1.58 7.01
N LEU A 527 6.15 -1.79 6.85
CA LEU A 527 6.76 -2.05 5.54
C LEU A 527 6.10 -3.22 4.83
N TYR A 528 5.73 -4.28 5.57
CA TYR A 528 4.97 -5.40 5.03
C TYR A 528 3.67 -4.93 4.37
N TYR A 529 2.85 -4.16 5.08
CA TYR A 529 1.58 -3.70 4.53
C TYR A 529 1.76 -2.69 3.40
N PHE A 530 2.85 -1.92 3.38
CA PHE A 530 3.15 -1.03 2.25
C PHE A 530 3.50 -1.82 0.99
N ILE A 531 4.24 -2.90 1.12
CA ILE A 531 4.57 -3.79 -0.01
C ILE A 531 3.32 -4.54 -0.47
N PHE A 532 2.55 -5.12 0.46
CA PHE A 532 1.35 -5.91 0.18
C PHE A 532 0.27 -5.10 -0.53
N ASN A 533 0.02 -3.87 -0.07
CA ASN A 533 -1.00 -2.99 -0.66
C ASN A 533 -0.48 -2.19 -1.86
N SER A 534 0.71 -2.53 -2.39
CA SER A 534 1.32 -1.83 -3.53
C SER A 534 1.54 -0.33 -3.30
N VAL A 535 1.75 0.07 -2.03
CA VAL A 535 2.19 1.43 -1.68
C VAL A 535 3.67 1.60 -2.02
N ILE A 536 4.47 0.56 -1.81
CA ILE A 536 5.85 0.44 -2.29
C ILE A 536 5.84 -0.67 -3.35
N GLN A 537 6.25 -0.35 -4.57
CA GLN A 537 6.34 -1.31 -5.68
C GLN A 537 7.73 -1.32 -6.30
N GLY A 538 8.19 -2.49 -6.76
CA GLY A 538 9.49 -2.64 -7.42
C GLY A 538 10.07 -4.05 -7.27
N LEU A 539 11.40 -4.13 -7.42
CA LEU A 539 12.20 -5.25 -6.94
C LEU A 539 12.71 -4.90 -5.55
N ILE A 540 12.06 -5.44 -4.53
CA ILE A 540 12.21 -5.00 -3.15
C ILE A 540 13.07 -6.00 -2.39
N ASP A 541 14.22 -5.54 -1.88
CA ASP A 541 15.07 -6.33 -0.99
C ASP A 541 14.30 -6.65 0.30
N VAL A 542 14.07 -7.93 0.56
CA VAL A 542 13.33 -8.42 1.74
C VAL A 542 14.15 -9.47 2.47
N PRO A 543 14.08 -9.53 3.82
CA PRO A 543 14.89 -10.47 4.59
C PRO A 543 14.53 -11.94 4.33
N VAL A 544 13.29 -12.24 3.95
CA VAL A 544 12.78 -13.60 3.74
C VAL A 544 11.85 -13.61 2.53
N VAL A 545 12.07 -14.54 1.61
CA VAL A 545 11.06 -15.00 0.65
C VAL A 545 10.71 -16.45 0.96
N HIS A 546 9.46 -16.84 0.74
CA HIS A 546 8.98 -18.21 0.94
C HIS A 546 7.94 -18.55 -0.13
N CYS A 547 7.34 -19.75 -0.09
CA CYS A 547 6.24 -20.19 -0.95
C CYS A 547 6.52 -20.33 -2.47
N GLY A 548 7.22 -19.39 -3.09
CA GLY A 548 7.65 -19.47 -4.47
C GLY A 548 8.74 -18.46 -4.80
N TYR A 549 9.82 -18.91 -5.43
CA TYR A 549 10.99 -18.08 -5.77
C TYR A 549 11.88 -18.73 -6.83
N PHE A 550 12.61 -17.87 -7.55
CA PHE A 550 13.62 -18.19 -8.54
C PHE A 550 15.03 -17.93 -7.97
N ILE A 551 15.96 -18.84 -8.22
CA ILE A 551 17.37 -18.74 -7.81
C ILE A 551 18.26 -18.91 -9.03
N ARG A 552 19.22 -17.98 -9.15
CA ARG A 552 20.24 -18.02 -10.19
C ARG A 552 21.22 -19.17 -9.95
N LYS A 553 21.59 -19.90 -11.02
CA LYS A 553 22.39 -21.13 -10.94
C LYS A 553 23.76 -20.89 -10.29
N GLU A 554 24.27 -19.67 -10.44
CA GLU A 554 25.52 -19.19 -9.88
C GLU A 554 25.54 -19.17 -8.35
N TYR A 555 24.36 -19.20 -7.70
CA TYR A 555 24.22 -19.13 -6.24
C TYR A 555 23.80 -20.46 -5.62
N LEU A 556 23.40 -21.46 -6.41
CA LEU A 556 22.81 -22.70 -5.90
C LEU A 556 23.73 -23.49 -4.98
N ASN A 557 25.05 -23.41 -5.19
CA ASN A 557 26.05 -24.09 -4.36
C ASN A 557 26.18 -23.49 -2.94
N LEU A 558 25.60 -22.31 -2.72
CA LEU A 558 25.57 -21.60 -1.44
C LEU A 558 24.22 -21.75 -0.71
N ILE A 559 23.26 -22.44 -1.33
CA ILE A 559 21.91 -22.61 -0.77
C ILE A 559 21.85 -23.86 0.11
N ASN A 560 21.22 -23.73 1.28
CA ASN A 560 20.93 -24.85 2.16
C ASN A 560 19.64 -24.59 2.96
N TYR A 561 18.85 -25.64 3.17
CA TYR A 561 17.60 -25.63 3.94
C TYR A 561 17.72 -26.29 5.32
N ASP A 562 18.91 -26.78 5.71
CA ASP A 562 19.17 -27.41 7.01
C ASP A 562 20.42 -26.80 7.66
N ASP A 563 20.25 -26.22 8.85
CA ASP A 563 21.32 -25.67 9.69
C ASP A 563 21.46 -26.44 11.01
N LEU A 564 20.89 -27.65 11.09
CA LEU A 564 20.81 -28.51 12.27
C LEU A 564 19.96 -27.95 13.42
N SER A 565 19.29 -26.81 13.23
CA SER A 565 18.36 -26.24 14.21
C SER A 565 16.95 -26.82 14.05
N GLU A 566 16.06 -26.46 14.98
CA GLU A 566 14.62 -26.76 14.89
C GLU A 566 13.83 -25.66 14.13
N ARG A 567 14.52 -24.73 13.46
CA ARG A 567 13.84 -23.68 12.69
C ARG A 567 13.18 -24.24 11.44
N TYR A 568 12.17 -23.54 10.94
CA TYR A 568 11.56 -23.92 9.66
C TYR A 568 12.53 -23.66 8.52
N GLU A 569 12.55 -24.60 7.58
CA GLU A 569 13.41 -24.66 6.41
C GLU A 569 13.40 -23.39 5.56
N TYR A 570 12.25 -22.70 5.42
CA TYR A 570 12.19 -21.44 4.66
C TYR A 570 12.92 -20.29 5.37
N VAL A 571 12.92 -20.31 6.71
CA VAL A 571 13.67 -19.36 7.54
C VAL A 571 15.15 -19.67 7.46
N ILE A 572 15.52 -20.96 7.55
CA ILE A 572 16.90 -21.43 7.40
C ILE A 572 17.45 -21.02 6.04
N PHE A 573 16.73 -21.29 4.95
CA PHE A 573 17.09 -20.86 3.60
C PHE A 573 17.43 -19.37 3.52
N SER A 574 16.51 -18.53 4.01
CA SER A 574 16.70 -17.08 3.98
C SER A 574 17.86 -16.64 4.87
N ASP A 575 18.08 -17.32 6.00
CA ASP A 575 19.20 -17.05 6.91
C ASP A 575 20.55 -17.41 6.32
N VAL A 576 20.65 -18.55 5.64
CA VAL A 576 21.83 -18.96 4.88
C VAL A 576 22.13 -17.92 3.80
N CYS A 577 21.13 -17.51 3.01
CA CYS A 577 21.30 -16.47 2.00
C CYS A 577 21.84 -15.16 2.59
N ARG A 578 21.26 -14.69 3.70
CA ARG A 578 21.72 -13.46 4.38
C ARG A 578 23.15 -13.58 4.90
N LYS A 579 23.55 -14.74 5.46
CA LYS A 579 24.92 -15.00 5.94
C LYS A 579 25.94 -15.01 4.81
N GLU A 580 25.55 -15.54 3.65
CA GLU A 580 26.36 -15.55 2.42
C GLU A 580 26.31 -14.21 1.65
N GLY A 581 25.62 -13.19 2.16
CA GLY A 581 25.48 -11.89 1.51
C GLY A 581 24.61 -11.90 0.24
N ILE A 582 23.81 -12.94 0.04
CA ILE A 582 22.92 -13.12 -1.12
C ILE A 582 21.59 -12.42 -0.82
N LYS A 583 21.33 -11.35 -1.55
CA LYS A 583 20.08 -10.58 -1.42
C LYS A 583 18.88 -11.37 -1.95
N GLN A 584 17.74 -11.16 -1.34
CA GLN A 584 16.47 -11.77 -1.75
C GLN A 584 15.50 -10.67 -2.11
N TYR A 585 14.90 -10.77 -3.29
CA TYR A 585 14.01 -9.74 -3.81
C TYR A 585 12.57 -10.25 -3.90
N LEU A 586 11.61 -9.42 -3.56
CA LEU A 586 10.22 -9.58 -3.96
C LEU A 586 9.94 -8.70 -5.16
N ASP A 587 9.44 -9.26 -6.25
CA ASP A 587 8.94 -8.50 -7.38
C ASP A 587 7.44 -8.27 -7.24
N ASN A 588 7.04 -7.07 -6.84
CA ASN A 588 5.63 -6.66 -6.72
C ASN A 588 5.26 -5.54 -7.70
N ARG A 589 6.01 -5.41 -8.81
CA ARG A 589 5.67 -4.49 -9.91
C ARG A 589 4.28 -4.81 -10.50
N LYS A 590 3.85 -6.07 -10.37
CA LYS A 590 2.48 -6.53 -10.58
C LYS A 590 2.16 -7.70 -9.65
N ILE A 591 0.91 -8.15 -9.68
CA ILE A 591 0.50 -9.41 -9.05
C ILE A 591 0.86 -10.52 -10.04
N TYR A 592 1.69 -11.46 -9.61
CA TYR A 592 2.12 -12.59 -10.43
C TYR A 592 1.28 -13.83 -10.19
N GLY A 593 0.42 -13.82 -9.17
CA GLY A 593 -0.35 -14.98 -8.79
C GLY A 593 -1.01 -14.86 -7.44
N TYR A 594 -1.52 -16.00 -6.97
CA TYR A 594 -2.33 -16.12 -5.77
C TYR A 594 -1.91 -17.31 -4.91
N ILE A 595 -2.18 -17.21 -3.60
CA ILE A 595 -1.95 -18.24 -2.59
C ILE A 595 -3.32 -18.70 -2.10
N SER A 596 -3.55 -20.01 -2.08
CA SER A 596 -4.77 -20.60 -1.50
C SER A 596 -4.53 -21.13 -0.10
N PHE A 597 -5.53 -20.97 0.76
CA PHE A 597 -5.62 -21.64 2.07
C PHE A 597 -6.87 -22.52 2.19
N ALA A 598 -7.51 -22.82 1.06
CA ALA A 598 -8.67 -23.70 1.03
C ALA A 598 -8.32 -25.08 1.60
N ARG A 599 -9.29 -25.74 2.23
CA ARG A 599 -9.11 -27.08 2.82
C ARG A 599 -9.81 -28.18 2.03
N ASN A 600 -10.67 -27.78 1.10
CA ASN A 600 -11.43 -28.66 0.24
C ASN A 600 -11.68 -27.98 -1.11
N ARG A 601 -12.18 -28.76 -2.07
CA ARG A 601 -12.43 -28.28 -3.43
C ARG A 601 -13.46 -27.15 -3.50
N GLU A 602 -14.52 -27.24 -2.71
CA GLU A 602 -15.57 -26.21 -2.69
C GLU A 602 -15.02 -24.86 -2.21
N GLU A 603 -14.21 -24.85 -1.14
CA GLU A 603 -13.54 -23.64 -0.67
C GLU A 603 -12.61 -23.06 -1.74
N PHE A 604 -11.85 -23.91 -2.43
CA PHE A 604 -10.90 -23.50 -3.46
C PHE A 604 -11.59 -22.87 -4.68
N GLU A 605 -12.63 -23.52 -5.19
CA GLU A 605 -13.42 -23.04 -6.34
C GLU A 605 -14.19 -21.75 -6.03
N ASN A 606 -14.47 -21.48 -4.74
CA ASN A 606 -15.15 -20.26 -4.27
C ASN A 606 -14.21 -19.07 -3.98
N GLU A 607 -12.89 -19.22 -4.14
CA GLU A 607 -11.95 -18.10 -3.96
C GLU A 607 -12.15 -17.05 -5.07
N GLU A 608 -12.16 -15.75 -4.71
CA GLU A 608 -12.53 -14.66 -5.65
C GLU A 608 -11.61 -14.53 -6.86
N TRP A 609 -10.40 -15.10 -6.77
CA TRP A 609 -9.41 -15.11 -7.81
C TRP A 609 -9.37 -16.41 -8.62
N PHE A 610 -10.13 -17.44 -8.23
CA PHE A 610 -10.12 -18.76 -8.87
C PHE A 610 -10.34 -18.67 -10.38
N GLU A 611 -11.35 -17.92 -10.81
CA GLU A 611 -11.65 -17.70 -12.24
C GLU A 611 -10.49 -17.07 -13.02
N LYS A 612 -9.68 -16.23 -12.38
CA LYS A 612 -8.53 -15.58 -13.04
C LYS A 612 -7.42 -16.58 -13.35
N ILE A 613 -7.30 -17.63 -12.54
CA ILE A 613 -6.36 -18.73 -12.77
C ILE A 613 -6.99 -19.79 -13.69
N ASN A 614 -8.27 -20.07 -13.55
CA ASN A 614 -8.97 -21.07 -14.36
C ASN A 614 -9.13 -20.66 -15.83
N CYS A 615 -9.16 -19.35 -16.12
CA CYS A 615 -9.20 -18.81 -17.48
C CYS A 615 -7.83 -18.78 -18.21
N ILE A 616 -6.74 -19.13 -17.52
CA ILE A 616 -5.41 -19.33 -18.14
C ILE A 616 -5.42 -20.65 -18.89
#